data_AF-A0A6C0LF94-F1
#
_entry.id   AF-A0A6C0LF94-F1
#
_cell.length_a   1.000
_cell.length_b   1.000
_cell.length_c   1.000
_cell.angle_alpha   90.00
_cell.angle_beta   90.00
_cell.angle_gamma   90.00
#
_symmetry.space_group_name_H-M   'P 1'
#
loop_
_entity.id
_entity.type
_entity.pdbx_description
1 polymer ?
#
loop_
_entity_poly.entity_id
_entity_poly.type
_entity_poly.pdbx_seq_one_letter_code
_entity_poly.pdbx_strand_id
1 'polypeptide(L)' 'MKTRSQTILQAKELEFTFDFDEASAAWRSNKKSIGNGSYKYVCQHICKNGNKCGQTSIQHTELFICKRHLLCKK' A
#
# COMPACT_ATOMS: atom_id res chain seq x y z
N MET A 1 -50.83 -6.40 -19.17
CA MET A 1 -49.82 -5.33 -19.15
C MET A 1 -49.11 -5.43 -17.80
N LYS A 2 -47.84 -5.83 -17.75
CA LYS A 2 -47.11 -5.99 -16.48
C LYS A 2 -46.64 -4.62 -15.99
N THR A 3 -46.89 -4.29 -14.72
CA THR A 3 -46.54 -2.98 -14.16
C THR A 3 -45.03 -2.89 -13.88
N ARG A 4 -44.48 -1.68 -13.89
CA ARG A 4 -43.04 -1.38 -13.73
C ARG A 4 -42.40 -2.02 -12.48
N SER A 5 -43.20 -2.31 -11.44
CA SER A 5 -42.77 -2.98 -10.21
C SER A 5 -42.55 -4.50 -10.36
N GLN A 6 -42.97 -5.11 -11.47
CA GLN A 6 -42.84 -6.54 -11.75
C GLN A 6 -41.52 -6.90 -12.46
N THR A 7 -40.59 -5.96 -12.58
CA THR A 7 -39.24 -6.29 -13.03
C THR A 7 -38.53 -6.98 -11.87
N ILE A 8 -38.66 -8.30 -11.80
CA ILE A 8 -37.80 -9.16 -10.99
C ILE A 8 -36.39 -8.90 -11.54
N LEU A 9 -35.69 -7.94 -10.94
CA LEU A 9 -34.24 -7.87 -11.06
C LEU A 9 -33.79 -9.20 -10.48
N GLN A 10 -33.42 -10.14 -11.36
CA GLN A 10 -32.65 -11.28 -10.93
C GLN A 10 -31.42 -10.68 -10.27
N ALA A 11 -31.45 -10.59 -8.93
CA ALA A 11 -30.31 -10.30 -8.12
C ALA A 11 -29.37 -11.48 -8.34
N LYS A 12 -28.64 -11.42 -9.45
CA LYS A 12 -27.50 -12.28 -9.69
C LYS A 12 -26.58 -11.92 -8.55
N GLU A 13 -26.57 -12.76 -7.53
CA GLU A 13 -25.59 -12.71 -6.45
C GLU A 13 -24.23 -12.78 -7.15
N LEU A 14 -23.63 -11.60 -7.33
CA LEU A 14 -22.25 -11.52 -7.75
C LEU A 14 -21.47 -12.01 -6.54
N GLU A 15 -20.98 -13.25 -6.59
CA GLU A 15 -19.98 -13.71 -5.64
C GLU A 15 -18.79 -12.73 -5.70
N PHE A 16 -18.74 -11.83 -4.72
CA PHE A 16 -17.71 -10.83 -4.60
C PHE A 16 -16.54 -11.45 -3.82
N THR A 17 -15.65 -12.12 -4.54
CA THR A 17 -14.38 -12.60 -3.99
C THR A 17 -13.32 -11.53 -4.20
N PHE A 18 -13.17 -10.61 -3.23
CA PHE A 18 -12.10 -9.62 -3.26
C PHE A 18 -10.91 -10.12 -2.44
N ASP A 19 -9.78 -10.30 -3.11
CA ASP A 19 -8.52 -10.70 -2.48
C ASP A 19 -7.84 -9.48 -1.85
N PHE A 20 -7.83 -9.41 -0.53
CA PHE A 20 -7.13 -8.38 0.25
C PHE A 20 -5.70 -8.79 0.63
N ASP A 21 -5.27 -10.01 0.33
CA ASP A 21 -3.94 -10.50 0.70
C ASP A 21 -2.87 -9.79 -0.13
N GLU A 22 -3.10 -9.61 -1.42
CA GLU A 22 -2.21 -8.85 -2.29
C GLU A 22 -2.09 -7.40 -1.84
N ALA A 23 -3.22 -6.74 -1.57
CA ALA A 23 -3.25 -5.36 -1.08
C ALA A 23 -2.53 -5.23 0.27
N SER A 24 -2.72 -6.21 1.16
CA SER A 24 -2.05 -6.28 2.46
C SER A 24 -0.54 -6.48 2.32
N ALA A 25 -0.10 -7.32 1.39
CA ALA A 25 1.31 -7.56 1.10
C ALA A 25 1.96 -6.29 0.53
N ALA A 26 1.30 -5.61 -0.42
CA ALA A 26 1.76 -4.34 -0.98
C ALA A 26 1.90 -3.27 0.11
N TRP A 27 0.93 -3.16 1.01
CA TRP A 27 0.97 -2.22 2.14
C TRP A 27 2.13 -2.52 3.11
N ARG A 28 2.33 -3.80 3.45
CA ARG A 28 3.46 -4.26 4.28
C ARG A 28 4.81 -4.08 3.60
N SER A 29 4.87 -4.13 2.27
CA SER A 29 6.13 -3.90 1.54
C SER A 29 6.63 -2.45 1.69
N ASN A 30 5.71 -1.50 1.85
CA ASN A 30 6.00 -0.07 1.97
C ASN A 30 6.12 0.42 3.42
N LYS A 31 5.77 -0.41 4.41
CA LYS A 31 5.76 -0.05 5.83
C LYS A 31 6.41 -1.12 6.70
N LYS A 32 7.23 -0.70 7.65
CA LYS A 32 7.83 -1.55 8.65
C LYS A 32 7.11 -1.39 9.99
N SER A 33 6.79 -2.51 10.64
CA SER A 33 6.30 -2.50 12.03
C SER A 33 7.42 -2.01 12.95
N ILE A 34 7.09 -1.06 13.82
CA ILE A 34 8.00 -0.55 14.85
C ILE A 34 7.66 -1.09 16.25
N GLY A 35 6.72 -2.04 16.33
CA GLY A 35 6.14 -2.53 17.59
C GLY A 35 4.89 -1.76 18.00
N ASN A 36 4.17 -2.29 19.00
CA ASN A 36 2.95 -1.68 19.58
C ASN A 36 1.88 -1.31 18.54
N GLY A 37 1.69 -2.16 17.51
CA GLY A 37 0.73 -1.92 16.42
C GLY A 37 1.05 -0.71 15.53
N SER A 38 2.21 -0.08 15.71
CA SER A 38 2.62 1.10 14.97
C SER A 38 3.47 0.73 13.76
N TYR A 39 3.32 1.51 12.68
CA TYR A 39 4.04 1.30 11.42
C TYR A 39 4.67 2.60 10.94
N LYS A 40 5.86 2.49 10.32
CA LYS A 40 6.51 3.61 9.64
C LYS A 40 6.84 3.24 8.20
N TYR A 41 6.82 4.23 7.32
CA TYR A 41 7.24 4.03 5.94
C TYR A 41 8.73 3.68 5.85
N VAL A 42 9.06 2.90 4.83
CA VAL A 42 10.44 2.51 4.52
C VAL A 42 11.00 3.40 3.41
N CYS A 43 12.30 3.58 3.39
CA CYS A 43 12.99 4.40 2.40
C CYS A 43 12.87 3.79 0.99
N GLN A 44 12.40 4.58 0.03
CA GLN A 44 12.17 4.13 -1.34
C GLN A 44 13.42 4.21 -2.24
N HIS A 45 14.57 4.67 -1.72
CA HIS A 45 15.78 4.78 -2.54
C HIS A 45 16.36 3.40 -2.88
N ILE A 46 16.64 3.19 -4.17
CA ILE A 46 17.38 2.04 -4.71
C ILE A 46 18.88 2.26 -4.49
N CYS A 47 19.51 1.37 -3.73
CA CYS A 47 20.94 1.37 -3.50
C CYS A 47 21.70 0.92 -4.76
N LYS A 48 23.02 1.17 -4.81
CA LYS A 48 23.89 0.79 -5.95
C LYS A 48 23.87 -0.71 -6.29
N ASN A 49 23.49 -1.55 -5.33
CA ASN A 49 23.33 -3.00 -5.50
C ASN A 49 21.96 -3.40 -6.11
N GLY A 50 21.13 -2.44 -6.54
CA GLY A 50 19.80 -2.68 -7.10
C GLY A 50 18.70 -2.93 -6.05
N ASN A 51 19.06 -3.05 -4.77
CA ASN A 51 18.10 -3.34 -3.70
C ASN A 51 17.52 -2.07 -3.09
N LYS A 52 16.25 -2.14 -2.66
CA LYS A 52 15.58 -1.06 -1.90
C LYS A 52 16.22 -0.88 -0.53
N CYS A 53 16.26 0.36 -0.06
CA CYS A 53 16.75 0.68 1.26
C CYS A 53 15.78 0.20 2.37
N GLY A 54 16.24 -0.67 3.26
CA GLY A 54 15.43 -1.16 4.40
C GLY A 54 15.31 -0.20 5.60
N GLN A 55 15.80 1.04 5.48
CA GLN A 55 15.79 2.03 6.56
C GLN A 55 14.46 2.76 6.66
N THR A 56 14.08 3.17 7.86
CA THR A 56 12.87 3.98 8.07
C THR A 56 13.00 5.33 7.37
N SER A 57 11.94 5.75 6.67
CA SER A 57 11.88 7.06 6.05
C SER A 57 11.78 8.15 7.11
N ILE A 58 12.41 9.29 6.86
CA ILE A 58 12.12 10.53 7.56
C ILE A 58 11.03 11.28 6.80
N GLN A 59 10.23 12.06 7.53
CA GLN A 59 9.24 12.95 6.92
C GLN A 59 9.98 14.18 6.39
N HIS A 60 10.23 14.22 5.08
CA HIS A 60 10.88 15.36 4.43
C HIS A 60 10.20 15.65 3.08
N THR A 61 9.55 16.82 2.99
CA THR A 61 9.03 17.47 1.78
C THR A 61 8.67 16.53 0.61
N GLU A 62 7.73 15.62 0.84
CA GLU A 62 7.17 14.69 -0.17
C GLU A 62 8.03 13.48 -0.57
N LEU A 63 9.24 13.34 -0.01
CA LEU A 63 10.13 12.21 -0.30
C LEU A 63 10.20 11.21 0.85
N PHE A 64 9.89 9.95 0.56
CA PHE A 64 10.08 8.83 1.49
C PHE A 64 11.53 8.32 1.46
N ILE A 65 12.46 9.12 1.96
CA ILE A 65 13.90 8.79 2.02
C ILE A 65 14.42 8.75 3.45
N CYS A 66 15.50 8.01 3.72
CA CYS A 66 16.15 8.00 5.03
C CYS A 66 17.21 9.11 5.15
N LYS A 67 17.63 9.44 6.37
CA LYS A 67 18.63 10.50 6.64
C LYS A 67 19.90 10.36 5.80
N ARG A 68 20.42 9.12 5.68
CA ARG A 68 21.61 8.81 4.87
C ARG A 68 21.42 9.23 3.41
N HIS A 69 20.26 8.95 2.84
CA HIS A 69 19.97 9.22 1.42
C HIS A 69 19.51 10.66 1.17
N LEU A 70 19.02 11.36 2.19
CA LEU A 70 18.82 12.81 2.14
C LEU A 70 20.17 13.54 2.06
N LEU A 71 21.14 13.12 2.86
CA LEU A 71 22.48 13.73 2.92
C LEU A 71 23.39 13.34 1.75
N CYS A 72 23.15 12.20 1.11
CA CYS A 72 23.96 11.68 0.01
C CYS A 72 23.51 12.16 -1.37
N LYS A 73 22.60 13.14 -1.47
CA LYS A 73 22.31 13.86 -2.73
C LYS A 73 23.56 14.68 -3.13
N LYS A 74 24.52 14.00 -3.77
CA LYS A 74 25.55 14.59 -4.63
C LYS A 74 25.21 14.27 -6.06
#